data_AF-C6ARP0-F1
#
_entry.id   AF-C6ARP0-F1
#
_cell.length_a   1.000
_cell.length_b   1.000
_cell.length_c   1.000
_cell.angle_alpha   90.00
_cell.angle_beta   90.00
_cell.angle_gamma   90.00
#
_symmetry.space_group_name_H-M   'P 1'
#
loop_
_entity.id
_entity.type
_entity.pdbx_description
1 polymer ?
#
loop_
_entity_poly.entity_id
_entity_poly.type
_entity_poly.pdbx_seq_one_letter_code
_entity_poly.pdbx_strand_id
1 'polypeptide(L)' 'MSAEIINLRQFRKKQARSEQEKQAEQNRISFGRTKGEKQLTRSLNDKADKAHRDGRIETDDDGA' A
#
# COMPACT_ATOMS: atom_id res chain seq x y z
N MET A 1 -38.49 29.00 -13.12
CA MET A 1 -37.64 27.80 -12.97
C MET A 1 -36.22 28.27 -12.71
N SER A 2 -35.71 28.06 -11.50
CA SER A 2 -34.38 28.49 -11.08
C SER A 2 -33.32 27.60 -11.73
N ALA A 3 -32.41 28.18 -12.50
CA ALA A 3 -31.24 27.47 -13.00
C ALA A 3 -30.35 27.11 -11.80
N GLU A 4 -30.12 25.82 -11.59
CA GLU A 4 -29.26 25.34 -10.50
C GLU A 4 -27.81 25.67 -10.84
N ILE A 5 -27.20 26.56 -10.04
CA ILE A 5 -25.81 27.00 -10.25
C ILE A 5 -24.88 25.86 -9.81
N ILE A 6 -24.55 24.99 -10.74
CA ILE A 6 -23.62 23.88 -10.51
C ILE A 6 -22.17 24.36 -10.60
N ASN A 7 -21.40 24.09 -9.54
CA ASN A 7 -19.98 24.37 -9.51
C ASN A 7 -19.21 23.31 -10.32
N LEU A 8 -18.86 23.64 -11.56
CA LEU A 8 -18.12 22.77 -12.47
C LEU A 8 -16.76 22.30 -11.91
N ARG A 9 -16.09 23.10 -11.07
CA ARG A 9 -14.83 22.69 -10.42
C ARG A 9 -15.05 21.55 -9.43
N GLN A 10 -16.11 21.63 -8.63
CA GLN A 10 -16.45 20.57 -7.69
C GLN A 10 -16.88 19.29 -8.42
N PHE A 11 -17.65 19.42 -9.51
CA PHE A 11 -18.04 18.30 -10.35
C PHE A 11 -16.82 17.58 -10.94
N ARG A 12 -15.89 18.32 -11.56
CA ARG A 12 -14.63 17.76 -12.09
C ARG A 12 -13.80 17.09 -11.00
N LYS A 13 -13.72 17.69 -9.80
CA LYS A 13 -13.02 17.08 -8.65
C LYS A 13 -13.68 15.78 -8.18
N LYS A 14 -15.01 15.69 -8.25
CA LYS A 14 -15.75 14.46 -7.90
C LYS A 14 -15.51 13.37 -8.94
N GLN A 15 -15.58 13.70 -10.24
CA GLN A 15 -15.24 12.80 -11.34
C GLN A 15 -13.83 12.23 -11.19
N ALA A 16 -12.83 13.10 -11.01
CA ALA A 16 -11.43 12.68 -10.86
C ALA A 16 -11.22 11.76 -9.64
N ARG A 17 -11.92 12.00 -8.53
CA ARG A 17 -11.88 11.11 -7.36
C ARG A 17 -12.50 9.74 -7.65
N SER A 18 -13.65 9.71 -8.32
CA SER A 18 -14.31 8.44 -8.69
C SER A 18 -13.46 7.62 -9.67
N GLU A 19 -12.81 8.26 -10.65
CA GLU A 19 -11.90 7.57 -11.56
C GLU A 19 -10.69 6.96 -10.83
N GLN A 20 -10.11 7.70 -9.88
CA GLN A 20 -9.03 7.19 -9.03
C GLN A 20 -9.47 6.00 -8.16
N GLU A 21 -10.68 6.04 -7.61
CA GLU A 21 -11.26 4.94 -6.83
C GLU A 21 -11.45 3.67 -7.68
N LYS A 22 -12.00 3.81 -8.90
CA LYS A 22 -12.14 2.71 -9.85
C LYS A 22 -10.80 2.10 -10.25
N GLN A 23 -9.81 2.94 -10.53
CA GLN A 23 -8.46 2.46 -10.83
C GLN A 23 -7.83 1.75 -9.62
N ALA A 24 -8.07 2.25 -8.41
CA ALA A 24 -7.59 1.61 -7.19
C ALA A 24 -8.25 0.24 -6.98
N GLU A 25 -9.55 0.11 -7.26
CA GLU A 25 -10.28 -1.16 -7.24
C GLU A 25 -9.73 -2.15 -8.28
N GLN A 26 -9.56 -1.70 -9.53
CA GLN A 26 -8.95 -2.52 -10.59
C GLN A 26 -7.53 -2.98 -10.21
N ASN A 27 -6.74 -2.10 -9.57
CA ASN A 27 -5.41 -2.44 -9.09
C ASN A 27 -5.44 -3.45 -7.94
N ARG A 28 -6.45 -3.39 -7.05
CA ARG A 28 -6.65 -4.41 -6.00
C ARG A 28 -6.99 -5.76 -6.61
N ILE A 29 -7.84 -5.79 -7.63
CA ILE A 29 -8.20 -7.03 -8.35
C ILE A 29 -6.98 -7.59 -9.10
N SER A 30 -6.30 -6.75 -9.88
CA SER A 30 -5.23 -7.19 -10.79
C SER A 30 -3.94 -7.56 -10.06
N PHE A 31 -3.59 -6.84 -8.99
CA PHE A 31 -2.31 -7.00 -8.29
C PHE A 31 -2.46 -7.59 -6.87
N GLY A 32 -3.68 -7.80 -6.40
CA GLY A 32 -4.02 -8.41 -5.11
C GLY A 32 -3.79 -7.51 -3.88
N ARG A 33 -2.60 -6.91 -3.76
CA ARG A 33 -2.19 -6.11 -2.58
C ARG A 33 -1.93 -4.66 -2.92
N THR A 34 -2.40 -3.77 -2.05
CA THR A 34 -2.10 -2.34 -2.09
C THR A 34 -0.64 -2.06 -1.72
N LYS A 35 -0.13 -0.87 -2.09
CA LYS A 35 1.22 -0.45 -1.70
C LYS A 35 1.41 -0.42 -0.17
N GLY A 36 0.39 0.00 0.57
CA GLY A 36 0.42 0.06 2.04
C GLY A 36 0.60 -1.32 2.67
N GLU A 37 -0.16 -2.31 2.21
CA GLU A 37 -0.05 -3.70 2.69
C GLU A 37 1.32 -4.31 2.35
N LYS A 38 1.84 -4.05 1.14
CA LYS A 38 3.19 -4.47 0.74
C LYS A 38 4.27 -3.85 1.62
N GLN A 39 4.14 -2.57 1.96
CA GLN A 39 5.10 -1.88 2.82
C GLN A 39 5.04 -2.38 4.27
N LEU A 40 3.82 -2.63 4.79
CA LEU A 40 3.63 -3.19 6.13
C LEU A 40 4.25 -4.58 6.23
N THR A 41 3.95 -5.46 5.29
CA THR A 41 4.53 -6.82 5.25
C THR A 41 6.03 -6.80 5.12
N ARG A 42 6.60 -5.93 4.26
CA ARG A 42 8.05 -5.72 4.18
C ARG A 42 8.63 -5.28 5.52
N SER A 43 8.03 -4.29 6.17
CA SER A 43 8.51 -3.77 7.47
C SER A 43 8.44 -4.82 8.58
N LEU A 44 7.44 -5.70 8.56
CA LEU A 44 7.33 -6.81 9.51
C LEU A 44 8.40 -7.87 9.25
N ASN A 45 8.62 -8.24 7.99
CA ASN A 45 9.68 -9.19 7.62
C ASN A 45 11.07 -8.64 7.97
N ASP A 46 11.35 -7.37 7.65
CA ASP A 46 12.63 -6.73 7.98
C ASP A 46 12.89 -6.72 9.50
N LYS A 47 11.85 -6.56 10.32
CA LYS A 47 11.95 -6.66 11.78
C LYS A 47 12.20 -8.09 12.25
N ALA A 48 11.49 -9.07 11.67
CA ALA A 48 11.69 -10.48 11.99
C ALA A 48 13.11 -10.92 11.63
N ASP A 49 13.60 -10.56 10.44
CA ASP A 49 14.97 -10.85 9.98
C ASP A 49 16.02 -10.24 10.91
N LYS A 50 15.81 -8.99 11.37
CA LYS A 50 16.70 -8.36 12.36
C LYS A 50 16.68 -9.13 13.69
N ALA A 51 15.51 -9.45 14.23
CA ALA A 51 15.40 -10.21 15.47
C ALA A 51 16.07 -11.59 15.37
N HIS A 52 15.93 -12.28 14.24
CA HIS A 52 16.62 -13.55 14.00
C HIS A 52 18.14 -13.42 13.90
N ARG A 53 18.64 -12.32 13.31
CA ARG A 53 20.08 -12.04 13.26
C ARG A 53 20.64 -11.71 14.64
N ASP A 54 19.96 -10.86 15.39
CA ASP A 54 20.42 -10.42 16.72
C ASP A 54 20.41 -11.57 17.75
N GLY A 55 19.50 -12.53 17.58
CA GLY A 55 19.44 -13.76 18.38
C GLY A 55 20.29 -14.91 17.86
N ARG A 56 21.04 -14.74 16.76
CA ARG A 56 21.95 -15.78 16.24
C ARG A 56 23.16 -15.86 17.17
N ILE A 57 23.24 -16.96 17.93
CA ILE A 57 24.46 -17.36 18.61
C ILE A 57 25.37 -17.92 17.53
N GLU A 58 26.50 -17.26 17.27
CA GLU A 58 27.59 -17.87 16.49
C GLU A 58 28.07 -19.08 17.29
N THR A 59 27.73 -20.28 16.82
CA THR A 59 28.35 -21.51 17.32
C THR A 59 29.72 -21.61 16.67
N ASP A 60 30.76 -21.85 17.47
CA ASP A 60 32.17 -21.95 17.06
C ASP A 60 32.49 -23.09 16.05
N ASP A 61 31.51 -23.61 15.30
CA ASP A 61 31.58 -24.82 14.48
C ASP A 61 31.39 -24.59 12.96
N ASP A 62 31.42 -23.32 12.50
CA ASP A 62 31.43 -22.97 11.07
C ASP A 62 32.86 -22.63 10.58
N GLY A 63 33.87 -23.36 11.08
CA GLY A 63 35.27 -23.11 10.76
C GLY A 63 36.22 -24.26 11.11
N ALA A 64 36.03 -25.43 10.47
CA ALA A 64 37.03 -26.50 10.37
C ALA A 64 37.03 -27.10 8.96
#